data_AF-A0A7W1RYM8-F1
#
_entry.id   AF-A0A7W1RYM8-F1
#
_cell.length_a   1.000
_cell.length_b   1.000
_cell.length_c   1.000
_cell.angle_alpha   90.00
_cell.angle_beta   90.00
_cell.angle_gamma   90.00
#
_symmetry.space_group_name_H-M   'P 1'
#
loop_
_entity.id
_entity.type
_entity.pdbx_description
1 polymer ?
#
loop_
_entity_poly.entity_id
_entity_poly.type
_entity_poly.pdbx_seq_one_letter_code
_entity_poly.pdbx_strand_id
1 'polypeptide(L)'
;CMIDGGHGQLAKAREALAEAGVELPCVVGLAKREETIVRLDGSEVKLSKRDPGLRLLMYVRDEAHRFCRRYFHLLQRKALDA
;
A
#
# COMPACT_ATOMS: atom_id res chain seq x y z
N CYS A 1 6.43 -6.39 3.33
CA CYS A 1 6.01 -4.98 3.24
C CYS A 1 4.89 -4.87 2.22
N MET A 2 3.81 -4.16 2.56
CA MET A 2 2.68 -3.94 1.65
C MET A 2 2.58 -2.44 1.35
N ILE A 3 2.43 -2.11 0.07
CA ILE A 3 2.28 -0.74 -0.42
C ILE A 3 0.82 -0.53 -0.84
N ASP A 4 0.19 0.56 -0.40
CA ASP A 4 -1.15 0.98 -0.86
C ASP A 4 -1.06 1.54 -2.29
N GLY A 5 -0.97 0.63 -3.25
CA GLY A 5 -1.21 0.89 -4.65
C GLY A 5 -0.41 0.03 -5.64
N GLY A 6 -0.39 0.46 -6.91
CA GLY A 6 0.00 -0.36 -8.05
C GLY A 6 1.48 -0.26 -8.45
N HIS A 7 1.78 -0.67 -9.68
CA HIS A 7 3.14 -0.73 -10.26
C HIS A 7 3.99 0.52 -10.01
N GLY A 8 3.46 1.72 -10.28
CA GLY A 8 4.23 2.95 -10.12
C GLY A 8 4.67 3.23 -8.69
N GLN A 9 3.78 3.01 -7.71
CA GLN A 9 4.10 3.18 -6.29
C GLN A 9 5.04 2.10 -5.78
N LEU A 10 4.86 0.86 -6.25
CA LEU A 10 5.73 -0.25 -5.91
C LEU A 10 7.16 -0.06 -6.46
N ALA A 11 7.30 0.47 -7.68
CA ALA A 11 8.59 0.81 -8.26
C ALA A 11 9.33 1.87 -7.45
N LYS A 12 8.61 2.92 -7.00
CA LYS A 12 9.18 3.96 -6.13
C LYS A 12 9.57 3.42 -4.76
N ALA A 13 8.77 2.52 -4.18
CA ALA A 13 9.13 1.84 -2.94
C ALA A 13 10.40 0.99 -3.11
N ARG A 14 10.58 0.30 -4.25
CA ARG A 14 11.79 -0.46 -4.56
C ARG A 14 13.03 0.44 -4.64
N GLU A 15 12.92 1.59 -5.31
CA GLU A 15 14.00 2.59 -5.39
C GLU A 15 14.41 3.07 -3.99
N ALA A 16 13.44 3.44 -3.15
CA ALA A 16 13.70 3.90 -1.78
C ALA A 16 14.32 2.81 -0.89
N LEU A 17 13.87 1.55 -1.02
CA LEU A 17 14.47 0.42 -0.28
C LEU A 17 15.92 0.17 -0.70
N ALA A 18 16.22 0.27 -2.00
CA ALA A 18 17.57 0.13 -2.53
C ALA A 18 18.48 1.27 -2.04
N GLU A 19 18.00 2.52 -2.05
CA GLU A 19 18.72 3.67 -1.51
C GLU A 19 19.00 3.54 -0.02
N ALA A 20 18.05 2.98 0.75
CA ALA A 20 18.22 2.70 2.17
C ALA A 20 19.09 1.47 2.48
N GLY A 21 19.50 0.69 1.46
CA GLY A 21 20.22 -0.57 1.65
C GLY A 21 19.41 -1.65 2.38
N VAL A 22 18.07 -1.58 2.32
CA VAL A 22 17.16 -2.49 3.02
C VAL A 22 16.63 -3.55 2.07
N GLU A 23 16.96 -4.81 2.34
CA GLU A 23 16.35 -5.95 1.67
C GLU A 23 15.18 -6.51 2.48
N LEU A 24 14.03 -6.66 1.83
CA LEU A 24 12.86 -7.27 2.44
C LEU A 24 12.49 -8.55 1.69
N PRO A 25 12.10 -9.62 2.39
CA PRO A 25 11.81 -10.91 1.78
C PRO A 25 10.57 -10.87 0.87
N CYS A 26 9.67 -9.92 1.09
CA CYS A 26 8.46 -9.76 0.30
C CYS A 26 8.00 -8.30 0.30
N VAL A 27 7.86 -7.72 -0.89
CA VAL A 27 7.24 -6.41 -1.09
C VAL A 27 6.18 -6.55 -2.16
N VAL A 28 4.95 -6.14 -1.82
CA VAL A 28 3.79 -6.23 -2.70
C VAL A 28 3.00 -4.94 -2.68
N GLY A 29 2.43 -4.58 -3.82
CA GLY A 29 1.40 -3.54 -3.93
C GLY A 29 0.00 -4.16 -3.97
N LEU A 30 -1.00 -3.44 -3.47
CA LEU A 30 -2.41 -3.80 -3.67
C LEU A 30 -3.10 -2.73 -4.53
N ALA A 31 -3.40 -3.08 -5.79
CA ALA A 31 -4.02 -2.16 -6.75
C ALA A 31 -5.51 -1.96 -6.44
N LYS A 32 -5.88 -0.73 -6.06
CA LYS A 32 -7.19 -0.40 -5.48
C LYS A 32 -8.43 -0.67 -6.35
N ARG A 33 -8.31 -0.60 -7.68
CA ARG A 33 -9.47 -0.81 -8.58
C ARG A 33 -9.83 -2.28 -8.76
N GLU A 34 -8.81 -3.11 -8.97
CA GLU A 34 -8.98 -4.52 -9.34
C GLU A 34 -8.74 -5.47 -8.15
N GLU A 35 -8.31 -4.93 -7.00
CA GLU A 35 -7.86 -5.72 -5.84
C GLU A 35 -6.77 -6.75 -6.23
N THR A 36 -5.93 -6.35 -7.19
CA THR A 36 -4.84 -7.17 -7.72
C THR A 36 -3.59 -6.96 -6.87
N ILE A 37 -2.97 -8.06 -6.48
CA ILE A 37 -1.67 -8.04 -5.82
C ILE A 37 -0.60 -7.90 -6.89
N VAL A 38 0.25 -6.87 -6.76
CA VAL A 38 1.35 -6.59 -7.67
C VAL A 38 2.66 -6.92 -6.97
N ARG A 39 3.54 -7.66 -7.63
CA ARG A 39 4.87 -8.04 -7.11
C ARG A 39 5.97 -7.18 -7.74
N LEU A 40 7.14 -7.17 -7.10
CA LEU A 40 8.30 -6.38 -7.55
C LEU A 40 8.82 -6.77 -8.93
N ASP A 41 8.65 -8.03 -9.32
CA ASP A 41 9.00 -8.56 -10.65
C ASP A 41 7.99 -8.15 -11.75
N GLY A 42 6.97 -7.35 -11.40
CA GLY A 42 5.89 -6.93 -12.29
C GLY A 42 4.79 -7.97 -12.49
N SER A 43 4.91 -9.15 -11.86
CA SER A 43 3.85 -10.15 -11.92
C SER A 43 2.64 -9.74 -11.07
N GLU A 44 1.46 -10.16 -11.54
CA GLU A 44 0.18 -9.88 -10.89
C GLU A 44 -0.48 -11.16 -10.42
N VAL A 45 -1.07 -11.11 -9.22
CA VAL A 45 -1.87 -12.20 -8.66
C VAL A 45 -3.27 -11.68 -8.42
N LYS A 46 -4.23 -12.27 -9.13
CA LYS A 46 -5.67 -12.02 -8.95
C LYS A 46 -6.25 -13.13 -8.10
N LEU A 47 -6.69 -12.77 -6.90
CA LEU A 47 -7.38 -13.68 -6.00
C LEU A 47 -8.89 -13.51 -6.12
N SER A 48 -9.64 -14.55 -5.76
CA SER A 48 -11.09 -14.44 -5.61
C SER A 48 -11.43 -13.42 -4.53
N LYS A 49 -12.52 -12.66 -4.70
CA LYS A 49 -13.03 -11.74 -3.67
C LYS A 49 -13.40 -12.43 -2.35
N ARG A 50 -13.62 -13.75 -2.39
CA ARG A 50 -13.89 -14.58 -1.19
C ARG A 50 -12.62 -15.12 -0.54
N ASP A 51 -11.46 -14.94 -1.17
CA ASP A 51 -10.19 -15.42 -0.65
C ASP A 51 -9.84 -14.73 0.68
N PRO A 52 -9.58 -15.48 1.75
CA PRO A 52 -9.28 -14.90 3.05
C PRO A 52 -7.99 -14.07 3.05
N GLY A 53 -6.99 -14.45 2.24
CA GLY A 53 -5.75 -13.70 2.09
C GLY A 53 -5.98 -12.33 1.44
N LEU A 54 -6.81 -12.27 0.40
CA LEU A 54 -7.18 -10.98 -0.20
C LEU A 54 -7.91 -10.07 0.80
N ARG A 55 -8.86 -10.63 1.55
CA ARG A 55 -9.62 -9.86 2.55
C ARG A 55 -8.72 -9.30 3.66
N LEU A 56 -7.70 -10.06 4.07
CA LEU A 56 -6.70 -9.58 5.02
C LEU A 56 -5.90 -8.40 4.46
N LEU A 57 -5.42 -8.50 3.21
CA LEU A 57 -4.66 -7.42 2.57
C LEU A 57 -5.50 -6.16 2.39
N MET A 58 -6.76 -6.31 1.98
CA MET A 58 -7.71 -5.20 1.90
C MET A 58 -7.92 -4.55 3.27
N TYR A 59 -8.12 -5.34 4.33
CA TYR A 59 -8.27 -4.82 5.68
C TYR A 59 -7.05 -4.00 6.12
N VAL A 60 -5.84 -4.53 5.97
CA VAL A 60 -4.60 -3.81 6.33
C VAL A 60 -4.46 -2.50 5.53
N ARG A 61 -4.81 -2.51 4.24
CA ARG A 61 -4.79 -1.31 3.40
C ARG A 61 -5.77 -0.27 3.92
N ASP A 62 -7.00 -0.69 4.22
CA ASP A 62 -8.06 0.20 4.66
C ASP A 62 -7.72 0.83 6.02
N GLU A 63 -7.08 0.08 6.91
CA GLU A 63 -6.54 0.57 8.18
C GLU A 63 -5.43 1.61 7.98
N ALA A 64 -4.48 1.35 7.06
CA ALA A 64 -3.43 2.30 6.72
C ALA A 64 -4.02 3.59 6.10
N HIS A 65 -4.99 3.45 5.20
CA HIS A 65 -5.69 4.57 4.59
C HIS A 65 -6.47 5.39 5.62
N ARG A 66 -7.18 4.73 6.55
CA ARG A 66 -7.89 5.40 7.66
C ARG A 66 -6.93 6.19 8.54
N PHE A 67 -5.79 5.61 8.89
CA PHE A 67 -4.76 6.27 9.70
C PHE A 67 -4.25 7.54 9.00
N CYS A 68 -3.86 7.44 7.72
CA CYS A 68 -3.40 8.57 6.93
C CYS A 68 -4.44 9.69 6.83
N ARG A 69 -5.71 9.35 6.55
CA ARG A 69 -6.79 10.35 6.48
C ARG A 69 -7.04 11.06 7.81
N ARG A 70 -7.04 10.31 8.92
CA ARG A 70 -7.19 10.89 10.26
C ARG A 70 -6.08 11.89 10.55
N TYR A 71 -4.83 11.53 10.23
CA TYR A 71 -3.69 12.41 10.43
C TYR A 71 -3.78 13.66 9.55
N PHE A 72 -4.15 13.50 8.28
CA PHE A 72 -4.34 14.62 7.36
C PHE A 72 -5.40 15.62 7.85
N HIS A 73 -6.56 15.14 8.31
CA HIS A 73 -7.59 16.03 8.87
C HIS A 73 -7.11 16.78 10.12
N LEU A 74 -6.27 16.15 10.96
CA LEU A 74 -5.69 16.81 12.12
C LEU A 74 -4.73 17.93 11.72
N LEU A 75 -3.90 17.72 10.70
CA LEU A 75 -3.02 18.76 10.16
C LEU A 75 -3.81 19.92 9.56
N GLN A 76 -4.89 19.62 8.81
CA GLN A 76 -5.74 20.66 8.23
C GLN A 76 -6.41 21.53 9.30
N ARG A 77 -6.91 20.93 10.39
CA ARG A 77 -7.49 21.71 11.52
C ARG A 77 -6.46 22.65 12.13
N LYS A 78 -5.26 22.14 12.43
CA LYS A 78 -4.16 22.97 12.96
C LYS A 78 -3.79 24.13 12.05
N ALA A 79 -3.84 23.95 10.74
CA ALA A 79 -3.53 25.00 9.77
C ALA A 79 -4.64 26.06 9.64
N LEU A 80 -5.89 25.72 9.99
CA LEU A 80 -7.02 26.66 10.01
C LEU A 80 -7.11 27.41 11.34
N ASP A 81 -6.61 26.82 12.42
CA ASP A 81 -6.57 27.41 13.77
C ASP A 81 -5.32 28.29 13.99
N ALA A 82 -4.42 28.40 12.99
CA ALA A 82 -3.20 29.20 13.00
C ALA A 82 -3.34 30.44 12.10
#